data_AF-A0A841VVT8-F1
#
_entry.id   AF-A0A841VVT8-F1
#
_cell.length_a   1.000
_cell.length_b   1.000
_cell.length_c   1.000
_cell.angle_alpha   90.00
_cell.angle_beta   90.00
_cell.angle_gamma   90.00
#
_symmetry.space_group_name_H-M   'P 1'
#
loop_
_entity.id
_entity.type
_entity.pdbx_description
1 polymer ?
#
loop_
_entity_poly.entity_id
_entity_poly.type
_entity_poly.pdbx_seq_one_letter_code
_entity_poly.pdbx_strand_id
1 'polypeptide(L)'
;MAQLKLLWQEYGAKNYPISSYLITSGLLKAGVLRKNLYLTPPEYEFSDLGKIPVGALEFARFNDVQEPLLLKKLLKLELAFKHAEYKNAPDLAYRFTDLKLYRAQLQRILSSSLYFLEIETNIGTLYKIGVTQRPVVKRVAEVKIDLLAHYSSAAIKVLGSWEHRGNIELYFKHRYQGFNYRIGSLTEYYKFNAEDTEMVLCDLQQMQPKILFQDEIDILEENSRWEQIAV
;
A
#
# COMPACT_ATOMS: atom_id res chain seq x y z
N MET A 1 1.04 -0.77 19.64
CA MET A 1 1.72 -1.63 18.65
C MET A 1 2.48 -2.80 19.25
N ALA A 2 3.25 -2.63 20.33
CA ALA A 2 4.04 -3.73 20.92
C ALA A 2 3.20 -4.98 21.24
N GLN A 3 2.02 -4.81 21.87
CA GLN A 3 1.11 -5.91 22.16
C GLN A 3 0.64 -6.68 20.91
N LEU A 4 0.28 -5.98 19.83
CA LEU A 4 -0.20 -6.62 18.60
C LEU A 4 0.92 -7.44 17.93
N LYS A 5 2.16 -6.93 17.94
CA LYS A 5 3.33 -7.65 17.43
C LYS A 5 3.62 -8.91 18.25
N LEU A 6 3.54 -8.81 19.58
CA LEU A 6 3.73 -9.96 20.47
C LEU A 6 2.66 -11.05 20.22
N LEU A 7 1.39 -10.66 20.12
CA LEU A 7 0.30 -11.58 19.79
C LEU A 7 0.48 -12.24 18.42
N TRP A 8 0.98 -11.49 17.43
CA TRP A 8 1.30 -12.05 16.13
C TRP A 8 2.40 -13.09 16.23
N GLN A 9 3.51 -12.79 16.90
CA GLN A 9 4.65 -13.71 17.04
C GLN A 9 4.28 -14.99 17.79
N GLU A 10 3.52 -14.87 18.88
CA GLU A 10 3.20 -16.02 19.72
C GLU A 10 2.08 -16.89 19.17
N TYR A 11 1.10 -16.29 18.48
CA TYR A 11 -0.12 -16.96 18.05
C TYR A 11 -0.34 -16.85 16.55
N GLY A 12 -0.44 -15.62 16.03
CA GLY A 12 -0.85 -15.36 14.64
C GLY A 12 0.04 -16.03 13.59
N ALA A 13 1.36 -15.91 13.71
CA ALA A 13 2.33 -16.50 12.80
C ALA A 13 2.34 -18.03 12.82
N LYS A 14 1.88 -18.63 13.93
CA LYS A 14 1.76 -20.09 14.11
C LYS A 14 0.35 -20.61 13.77
N ASN A 15 -0.54 -19.73 13.33
CA ASN A 15 -1.98 -20.00 13.15
C ASN A 15 -2.64 -20.57 14.41
N TYR A 16 -2.18 -20.15 15.59
CA TYR A 16 -2.79 -20.54 16.85
C TYR A 16 -3.88 -19.56 17.27
N PRO A 17 -4.96 -20.06 17.88
CA PRO A 17 -5.99 -19.18 18.41
C PRO A 17 -5.50 -18.41 19.64
N ILE A 18 -6.00 -17.18 19.78
CA ILE A 18 -5.65 -16.26 20.86
C ILE A 18 -6.73 -16.35 21.92
N SER A 19 -6.30 -16.75 23.13
CA SER A 19 -7.19 -16.83 24.28
C SER A 19 -7.80 -15.47 24.64
N SER A 20 -9.07 -15.46 25.04
CA SER A 20 -9.83 -14.26 25.39
C SER A 20 -9.17 -13.43 26.50
N TYR A 21 -8.45 -14.07 27.43
CA TYR A 21 -7.75 -13.41 28.55
C TYR A 21 -6.57 -12.52 28.11
N LEU A 22 -6.05 -12.72 26.90
CA LEU A 22 -4.90 -11.98 26.37
C LEU A 22 -5.30 -10.74 25.55
N ILE A 23 -6.61 -10.54 25.38
CA ILE A 23 -7.16 -9.55 24.44
C ILE A 23 -7.70 -8.35 25.19
N THR A 24 -7.32 -7.17 24.71
CA THR A 24 -7.85 -5.91 25.24
C THR A 24 -9.05 -5.45 24.44
N SER A 25 -9.99 -4.77 25.11
CA SER A 25 -11.18 -4.19 24.47
C SER A 25 -10.82 -3.20 23.35
N GLY A 26 -9.66 -2.54 23.44
CA GLY A 26 -9.13 -1.66 22.39
C GLY A 26 -8.85 -2.39 21.08
N LEU A 27 -8.26 -3.59 21.12
CA LEU A 27 -7.99 -4.39 19.92
C LEU A 27 -9.28 -4.86 19.24
N LEU A 28 -10.30 -5.22 20.04
CA LEU A 28 -11.62 -5.60 19.51
C LEU A 28 -12.34 -4.40 18.88
N LYS A 29 -12.35 -3.24 19.55
CA LYS A 29 -12.95 -2.00 19.01
C LYS A 29 -12.27 -1.53 17.73
N ALA A 30 -10.96 -1.76 17.62
CA ALA A 30 -10.21 -1.44 16.40
C ALA A 30 -10.44 -2.45 15.26
N GLY A 31 -11.12 -3.57 15.51
CA GLY A 31 -11.43 -4.59 14.50
C GLY A 31 -10.20 -5.39 14.04
N VAL A 32 -9.08 -5.33 14.75
CA VAL A 32 -7.83 -6.03 14.37
C VAL A 32 -7.83 -7.51 14.75
N LEU A 33 -8.73 -7.91 15.65
CA LEU A 33 -8.99 -9.31 15.99
C LEU A 33 -10.47 -9.62 15.72
N ARG A 34 -10.75 -10.85 15.31
CA ARG A 34 -12.11 -11.38 15.17
C ARG A 34 -12.26 -12.67 15.96
N LYS A 35 -13.48 -12.92 16.44
CA LYS A 35 -13.80 -14.12 17.19
C LYS A 35 -13.96 -15.30 16.23
N ASN A 36 -13.28 -16.40 16.50
CA ASN A 36 -13.45 -17.66 15.79
C ASN A 36 -14.53 -18.49 16.51
N LEU A 37 -15.69 -18.57 15.89
CA LEU A 37 -16.86 -19.25 16.45
C LEU A 37 -16.85 -20.76 16.24
N TYR A 38 -15.88 -21.28 15.47
CA TYR A 38 -15.74 -22.71 15.20
C TYR A 38 -14.95 -23.46 16.29
N LEU A 39 -14.38 -22.73 17.26
CA LEU A 39 -13.67 -23.29 18.41
C LEU A 39 -14.58 -23.35 19.64
N THR A 40 -14.35 -24.35 20.49
CA THR A 40 -15.03 -24.50 21.80
C THR A 40 -13.98 -24.66 22.90
N PRO A 41 -13.82 -23.66 23.80
CA PRO A 41 -14.51 -22.37 23.81
C PRO A 41 -14.11 -21.49 22.61
N PRO A 42 -14.94 -20.51 22.20
CA PRO A 42 -14.58 -19.58 21.14
C PRO A 42 -13.36 -18.74 21.51
N GLU A 43 -12.37 -18.72 20.63
CA GLU A 43 -11.14 -17.94 20.77
C GLU A 43 -11.05 -16.89 19.65
N TYR A 44 -9.93 -16.19 19.53
CA TYR A 44 -9.77 -15.10 18.57
C TYR A 44 -8.63 -15.33 17.60
N GLU A 45 -8.72 -14.69 16.44
CA GLU A 45 -7.70 -14.71 15.41
C GLU A 45 -7.54 -13.31 14.81
N PHE A 46 -6.42 -13.10 14.11
CA PHE A 46 -6.19 -11.85 13.40
C PHE A 46 -7.17 -11.68 12.24
N SER A 47 -7.86 -10.54 12.20
CA SER A 47 -8.57 -10.12 10.99
C SER A 47 -7.57 -9.66 9.93
N ASP A 48 -8.01 -9.49 8.69
CA ASP A 48 -7.14 -8.97 7.64
C ASP A 48 -6.63 -7.57 7.99
N LEU A 49 -7.48 -6.71 8.57
CA LEU A 49 -7.07 -5.41 9.11
C LEU A 49 -6.00 -5.53 10.19
N GLY A 50 -6.06 -6.57 11.03
CA GLY A 50 -5.04 -6.83 12.06
C GLY A 50 -3.72 -7.36 11.52
N LYS A 51 -3.72 -7.99 10.35
CA LYS A 51 -2.51 -8.51 9.69
C LYS A 51 -1.69 -7.39 9.05
N ILE A 52 -2.32 -6.28 8.63
CA ILE A 52 -1.63 -5.15 7.98
C ILE A 52 -0.50 -4.57 8.86
N PRO A 53 -0.71 -4.20 10.14
CA PRO A 53 0.32 -3.52 10.91
C PRO A 53 1.49 -4.41 11.32
N VAL A 54 1.32 -5.73 11.20
CA VAL A 54 2.38 -6.73 11.41
C VAL A 54 2.98 -7.23 10.10
N GLY A 55 2.57 -6.66 8.95
CA GLY A 55 3.11 -7.00 7.64
C GLY A 55 2.70 -8.39 7.14
N ALA A 56 1.66 -9.00 7.71
CA ALA A 56 1.32 -10.39 7.44
C ALA A 56 0.27 -10.59 6.35
N LEU A 57 -0.44 -9.54 5.93
CA LEU A 57 -1.47 -9.65 4.89
C LEU A 57 -0.84 -9.71 3.48
N GLU A 58 -1.27 -10.65 2.66
CA GLU A 58 -0.92 -10.74 1.23
C GLU A 58 -1.42 -9.50 0.47
N PHE A 59 -0.76 -9.15 -0.64
CA PHE A 59 -1.08 -7.95 -1.41
C PHE A 59 -2.47 -7.99 -2.04
N ALA A 60 -2.90 -9.16 -2.53
CA ALA A 60 -4.25 -9.34 -3.05
C ALA A 60 -5.31 -8.98 -1.99
N ARG A 61 -5.17 -9.52 -0.78
CA ARG A 61 -6.08 -9.24 0.35
C ARG A 61 -5.93 -7.82 0.89
N PHE A 62 -4.74 -7.24 0.82
CA PHE A 62 -4.53 -5.86 1.21
C PHE A 62 -5.35 -4.90 0.34
N ASN A 63 -5.41 -5.13 -0.97
CA ASN A 63 -6.28 -4.34 -1.86
C ASN A 63 -7.75 -4.48 -1.49
N ASP A 64 -8.23 -5.69 -1.24
CA ASP A 64 -9.62 -5.97 -0.82
C ASP A 64 -10.01 -5.19 0.44
N VAL A 65 -9.07 -4.99 1.36
CA VAL A 65 -9.30 -4.23 2.60
C VAL A 65 -9.13 -2.73 2.41
N GLN A 66 -8.09 -2.29 1.71
CA GLN A 66 -7.71 -0.89 1.66
C GLN A 66 -8.61 -0.07 0.71
N GLU A 67 -8.97 -0.60 -0.45
CA GLU A 67 -9.77 0.13 -1.44
C GLU A 67 -11.11 0.61 -0.85
N PRO A 68 -11.93 -0.25 -0.20
CA PRO A 68 -13.17 0.20 0.42
C PRO A 68 -12.96 1.26 1.51
N LEU A 69 -11.84 1.19 2.25
CA LEU A 69 -11.51 2.19 3.26
C LEU A 69 -11.16 3.54 2.64
N LEU A 70 -10.45 3.55 1.52
CA LEU A 70 -10.14 4.77 0.77
C LEU A 70 -11.42 5.45 0.25
N LEU A 71 -12.33 4.67 -0.34
CA LEU A 71 -13.60 5.16 -0.87
C LEU A 71 -14.54 5.61 0.26
N LYS A 72 -14.61 4.87 1.36
CA LYS A 72 -15.40 5.27 2.55
C LYS A 72 -14.91 6.59 3.13
N LYS A 73 -13.60 6.83 3.15
CA LYS A 73 -13.03 8.09 3.60
C LYS A 73 -13.34 9.24 2.64
N LEU A 74 -13.28 9.01 1.32
CA LEU A 74 -13.73 9.98 0.32
C LEU A 74 -15.18 10.39 0.56
N LEU A 75 -16.10 9.42 0.61
CA LEU A 75 -17.52 9.67 0.83
C LEU A 75 -17.78 10.46 2.13
N LYS A 76 -17.05 10.13 3.20
CA LYS A 76 -17.16 10.88 4.47
C LYS A 76 -16.79 12.36 4.31
N LEU A 77 -15.73 12.66 3.55
CA LEU A 77 -15.28 14.03 3.31
C LEU A 77 -16.27 14.78 2.40
N GLU A 78 -16.79 14.13 1.37
CA GLU A 78 -17.79 14.72 0.47
C GLU A 78 -19.08 15.06 1.20
N LEU A 79 -19.61 14.14 2.03
CA LEU A 79 -20.79 14.39 2.86
C LEU A 79 -20.53 15.51 3.88
N ALA A 80 -19.34 15.52 4.48
CA ALA A 80 -18.94 16.58 5.41
C ALA A 80 -18.90 17.96 4.74
N PHE A 81 -18.38 18.05 3.51
CA PHE A 81 -18.37 19.27 2.71
C PHE A 81 -19.79 19.71 2.31
N LYS A 82 -20.59 18.82 1.71
CA LYS A 82 -21.98 19.10 1.31
C LYS A 82 -22.84 19.58 2.48
N HIS A 83 -22.65 18.97 3.66
CA HIS A 83 -23.37 19.37 4.86
C HIS A 83 -23.00 20.78 5.35
N ALA A 84 -21.71 21.13 5.28
CA ALA A 84 -21.24 22.46 5.64
C ALA A 84 -21.70 23.52 4.64
N GLU A 85 -21.72 23.19 3.35
CA GLU A 85 -22.22 24.06 2.28
C GLU A 85 -23.71 24.35 2.50
N TYR A 86 -24.53 23.32 2.69
CA TYR A 86 -25.96 23.47 2.96
C TYR A 86 -26.26 24.33 4.20
N LYS A 87 -25.41 24.26 5.24
CA LYS A 87 -25.59 25.02 6.49
C LYS A 87 -24.91 26.38 6.51
N ASN A 88 -24.21 26.78 5.45
CA ASN A 88 -23.30 27.93 5.46
C ASN A 88 -22.37 27.92 6.68
N ALA A 89 -21.81 26.74 6.99
CA ALA A 89 -21.01 26.56 8.19
C ALA A 89 -19.70 27.36 8.09
N PRO A 90 -19.21 27.94 9.22
CA PRO A 90 -18.00 28.76 9.22
C PRO A 90 -16.73 27.99 8.84
N ASP A 91 -16.76 26.65 8.91
CA ASP A 91 -15.66 25.75 8.58
C ASP A 91 -15.71 25.20 7.13
N LEU A 92 -16.58 25.73 6.27
CA LEU A 92 -16.75 25.30 4.87
C LEU A 92 -15.42 25.25 4.10
N ALA A 93 -14.62 26.33 4.19
CA ALA A 93 -13.34 26.42 3.48
C ALA A 93 -12.33 25.34 3.93
N TYR A 94 -12.31 25.01 5.22
CA TYR A 94 -11.44 23.95 5.75
C TYR A 94 -11.87 22.58 5.23
N ARG A 95 -13.17 22.28 5.25
CA ARG A 95 -13.71 21.00 4.74
C ARG A 95 -13.49 20.83 3.24
N PHE A 96 -13.60 21.92 2.48
CA PHE A 96 -13.28 21.91 1.06
C PHE A 96 -11.80 21.61 0.81
N THR A 97 -10.92 22.21 1.61
CA THR A 97 -9.47 21.96 1.54
C THR A 97 -9.16 20.48 1.86
N ASP A 98 -9.73 19.92 2.92
CA ASP A 98 -9.55 18.51 3.28
C ASP A 98 -9.99 17.58 2.14
N LEU A 99 -11.15 17.87 1.52
CA LEU A 99 -11.65 17.10 0.38
C LEU A 99 -10.70 17.19 -0.81
N LYS A 100 -10.22 18.40 -1.17
CA LYS A 100 -9.27 18.59 -2.27
C LYS A 100 -7.95 17.85 -2.05
N LEU A 101 -7.37 17.98 -0.86
CA LEU A 101 -6.11 17.30 -0.52
C LEU A 101 -6.27 15.78 -0.62
N TYR A 102 -7.40 15.25 -0.13
CA TYR A 102 -7.67 13.83 -0.20
C TYR A 102 -7.89 13.34 -1.65
N ARG A 103 -8.66 14.08 -2.46
CA ARG A 103 -8.85 13.76 -3.90
C ARG A 103 -7.52 13.78 -4.65
N ALA A 104 -6.67 14.78 -4.42
CA ALA A 104 -5.33 14.85 -5.02
C ALA A 104 -4.44 13.66 -4.62
N GLN A 105 -4.51 13.22 -3.35
CA GLN A 105 -3.79 12.03 -2.90
C GLN A 105 -4.32 10.76 -3.58
N LEU A 106 -5.64 10.59 -3.68
CA LEU A 106 -6.26 9.44 -4.33
C LEU A 106 -5.94 9.43 -5.83
N GLN A 107 -6.01 10.58 -6.49
CA GLN A 107 -5.58 10.75 -7.88
C GLN A 107 -4.11 10.35 -8.06
N ARG A 108 -3.21 10.74 -7.15
CA ARG A 108 -1.80 10.31 -7.22
C ARG A 108 -1.67 8.79 -7.14
N ILE A 109 -2.43 8.13 -6.26
CA ILE A 109 -2.45 6.67 -6.14
C ILE A 109 -2.92 6.04 -7.45
N LEU A 110 -4.06 6.50 -7.98
CA LEU A 110 -4.69 5.96 -9.18
C LEU A 110 -3.85 6.24 -10.43
N SER A 111 -3.24 7.42 -10.57
CA SER A 111 -2.37 7.75 -11.72
C SER A 111 -1.02 7.05 -11.70
N SER A 112 -0.67 6.34 -10.63
CA SER A 112 0.63 5.69 -10.48
C SER A 112 0.56 4.19 -10.77
N SER A 113 1.54 3.71 -11.51
CA SER A 113 1.82 2.29 -11.67
C SER A 113 2.89 1.84 -10.69
N LEU A 114 2.63 0.75 -9.98
CA LEU A 114 3.64 0.03 -9.21
C LEU A 114 4.55 -0.73 -10.18
N TYR A 115 5.86 -0.75 -9.94
CA TYR A 115 6.79 -1.57 -10.70
C TYR A 115 7.72 -2.33 -9.76
N PHE A 116 8.10 -3.54 -10.16
CA PHE A 116 9.07 -4.38 -9.48
C PHE A 116 10.21 -4.73 -10.43
N LEU A 117 11.43 -4.46 -10.01
CA LEU A 117 12.65 -4.63 -10.82
C LEU A 117 13.58 -5.64 -10.17
N GLU A 118 14.21 -6.44 -11.01
CA GLU A 118 15.43 -7.17 -10.72
C GLU A 118 16.61 -6.41 -11.30
N ILE A 119 17.67 -6.29 -10.53
CA ILE A 119 18.85 -5.49 -10.85
C ILE A 119 20.08 -6.35 -10.61
N GLU A 120 20.73 -6.75 -11.68
CA GLU A 120 22.02 -7.42 -11.62
C GLU A 120 23.14 -6.38 -11.61
N THR A 121 23.97 -6.42 -10.58
CA THR A 121 25.15 -5.55 -10.43
C THR A 121 26.42 -6.39 -10.44
N ASN A 122 27.57 -5.73 -10.47
CA ASN A 122 28.87 -6.38 -10.37
C ASN A 122 29.12 -7.10 -9.02
N ILE A 123 28.29 -6.87 -7.99
CA ILE A 123 28.44 -7.52 -6.67
C ILE A 123 27.25 -8.41 -6.29
N GLY A 124 26.30 -8.63 -7.22
CA GLY A 124 25.13 -9.48 -7.01
C GLY A 124 23.81 -8.81 -7.40
N THR A 125 22.72 -9.49 -7.07
CA THR A 125 21.36 -9.10 -7.44
C THR A 125 20.70 -8.28 -6.35
N LEU A 126 19.98 -7.24 -6.77
CA LEU A 126 19.16 -6.37 -5.96
C LEU A 126 17.75 -6.31 -6.54
N TYR A 127 16.77 -6.02 -5.69
CA TYR A 127 15.40 -5.82 -6.11
C TYR A 127 14.94 -4.41 -5.75
N LYS A 128 14.12 -3.80 -6.60
CA LYS A 128 13.53 -2.49 -6.35
C LYS A 128 12.02 -2.55 -6.56
N ILE A 129 11.29 -2.03 -5.58
CA ILE A 129 9.87 -1.69 -5.72
C ILE A 129 9.74 -0.16 -5.78
N GLY A 130 8.80 0.33 -6.56
CA GLY A 130 8.47 1.75 -6.53
C GLY A 130 7.21 2.04 -7.34
N VAL A 131 6.79 3.30 -7.30
CA VAL A 131 5.66 3.79 -8.09
C VAL A 131 6.09 4.89 -9.05
N THR A 132 5.40 4.99 -10.18
CA THR A 132 5.66 6.00 -11.20
C THR A 132 4.38 6.40 -11.90
N GLN A 133 4.20 7.69 -12.16
CA GLN A 133 3.18 8.22 -13.09
C GLN A 133 3.70 8.29 -14.53
N ARG A 134 5.01 8.13 -14.71
CA ARG A 134 5.68 8.11 -16.02
C ARG A 134 5.77 6.67 -16.53
N PRO A 135 5.91 6.45 -17.85
CA PRO A 135 6.17 5.12 -18.40
C PRO A 135 7.33 4.42 -17.69
N VAL A 136 7.14 3.16 -17.29
CA VAL A 136 8.13 2.39 -16.51
C VAL A 136 9.51 2.37 -17.18
N VAL A 137 9.56 2.31 -18.51
CA VAL A 137 10.81 2.35 -19.28
C VAL A 137 11.64 3.61 -18.99
N LYS A 138 11.00 4.80 -18.90
CA LYS A 138 11.70 6.04 -18.55
C LYS A 138 12.22 5.98 -17.12
N ARG A 139 11.43 5.42 -16.20
CA ARG A 139 11.84 5.26 -14.79
C ARG A 139 13.01 4.29 -14.64
N VAL A 140 13.05 3.21 -15.43
CA VAL A 140 14.16 2.25 -15.45
C VAL A 140 15.47 2.92 -15.88
N ALA A 141 15.43 3.81 -16.88
CA ALA A 141 16.60 4.56 -17.31
C ALA A 141 17.16 5.47 -16.19
N GLU A 142 16.28 6.16 -15.45
CA GLU A 142 16.67 6.96 -14.27
C GLU A 142 17.30 6.09 -13.18
N VAL A 143 16.67 4.96 -12.84
CA VAL A 143 17.21 4.02 -11.84
C VAL A 143 18.59 3.50 -12.24
N LYS A 144 18.82 3.25 -13.53
CA LYS A 144 20.13 2.84 -14.03
C LYS A 144 21.18 3.92 -13.81
N ILE A 145 20.86 5.18 -14.10
CA ILE A 145 21.77 6.32 -13.87
C ILE A 145 22.12 6.44 -12.38
N ASP A 146 21.11 6.37 -11.50
CA ASP A 146 21.32 6.44 -10.05
C ASP A 146 22.24 5.32 -9.55
N LEU A 147 22.08 4.09 -10.07
CA LEU A 147 22.87 2.94 -9.66
C LEU A 147 24.32 2.98 -10.16
N LEU A 148 24.58 3.55 -11.34
CA LEU A 148 25.93 3.65 -11.90
C LEU A 148 26.84 4.60 -11.09
N ALA A 149 26.27 5.44 -10.21
CA ALA A 149 27.05 6.19 -9.23
C ALA A 149 27.61 5.31 -8.09
N HIS A 150 27.08 4.11 -7.91
CA HIS A 150 27.42 3.20 -6.81
C HIS A 150 28.00 1.86 -7.28
N TYR A 151 27.72 1.45 -8.50
CA TYR A 151 28.12 0.18 -9.10
C TYR A 151 28.77 0.40 -10.46
N SER A 152 29.70 -0.49 -10.83
CA SER A 152 30.35 -0.43 -12.15
C SER A 152 29.43 -0.89 -13.27
N SER A 153 28.43 -1.72 -12.96
CA SER A 153 27.40 -2.17 -13.90
C SER A 153 26.05 -2.31 -13.21
N ALA A 154 24.99 -2.10 -14.01
CA ALA A 154 23.61 -2.34 -13.60
C ALA A 154 22.80 -2.79 -14.83
N ALA A 155 22.43 -4.07 -14.86
CA ALA A 155 21.45 -4.62 -15.80
C ALA A 155 20.11 -4.71 -15.07
N ILE A 156 19.06 -4.14 -15.67
CA ILE A 156 17.75 -4.00 -15.02
C ILE A 156 16.71 -4.73 -15.85
N LYS A 157 15.97 -5.63 -15.20
CA LYS A 157 14.82 -6.35 -15.75
C LYS A 157 13.55 -5.92 -15.01
N VAL A 158 12.52 -5.57 -15.77
CA VAL A 158 11.19 -5.33 -15.20
C VAL A 158 10.53 -6.69 -14.97
N LEU A 159 10.31 -7.04 -13.71
CA LEU A 159 9.63 -8.29 -13.33
C LEU A 159 8.11 -8.15 -13.38
N GLY A 160 7.59 -6.94 -13.15
CA GLY A 160 6.17 -6.65 -13.22
C GLY A 160 5.86 -5.16 -13.15
N SER A 161 4.69 -4.80 -13.68
CA SER A 161 4.12 -3.47 -13.58
C SER A 161 2.60 -3.59 -13.40
N TRP A 162 2.05 -2.87 -12.43
CA TRP A 162 0.63 -2.91 -12.09
C TRP A 162 0.07 -1.48 -12.08
N GLU A 163 -0.82 -1.19 -13.03
CA GLU A 163 -1.45 0.12 -13.16
C GLU A 163 -2.42 0.39 -12.01
N HIS A 164 -2.52 1.66 -11.62
CA HIS A 164 -3.39 2.13 -10.54
C HIS A 164 -3.13 1.48 -9.16
N ARG A 165 -1.93 0.90 -8.96
CA ARG A 165 -1.49 0.24 -7.71
C ARG A 165 -0.52 1.08 -6.89
N GLY A 166 -0.59 2.42 -7.00
CA GLY A 166 0.25 3.33 -6.22
C GLY A 166 0.16 3.16 -4.70
N ASN A 167 -0.95 2.59 -4.22
CA ASN A 167 -1.25 2.34 -2.82
C ASN A 167 -0.40 1.23 -2.17
N ILE A 168 0.18 0.34 -2.98
CA ILE A 168 0.90 -0.85 -2.49
C ILE A 168 2.28 -0.53 -1.93
N GLU A 169 2.96 0.49 -2.46
CA GLU A 169 4.38 0.75 -2.18
C GLU A 169 4.70 0.86 -0.69
N LEU A 170 3.91 1.64 0.05
CA LEU A 170 4.11 1.82 1.49
C LEU A 170 3.91 0.52 2.26
N TYR A 171 2.93 -0.28 1.85
CA TYR A 171 2.67 -1.56 2.49
C TYR A 171 3.77 -2.58 2.17
N PHE A 172 4.29 -2.60 0.93
CA PHE A 172 5.46 -3.40 0.57
C PHE A 172 6.67 -3.03 1.44
N LYS A 173 6.98 -1.74 1.54
CA LYS A 173 8.09 -1.21 2.37
C LYS A 173 7.95 -1.64 3.83
N HIS A 174 6.73 -1.64 4.36
CA HIS A 174 6.43 -2.10 5.72
C HIS A 174 6.59 -3.62 5.88
N ARG A 175 5.99 -4.41 4.99
CA ARG A 175 6.02 -5.89 5.02
C ARG A 175 7.44 -6.45 4.86
N TYR A 176 8.22 -5.90 3.94
CA TYR A 176 9.56 -6.38 3.61
C TYR A 176 10.68 -5.51 4.19
N GLN A 177 10.40 -4.73 5.24
CA GLN A 177 11.38 -3.84 5.87
C GLN A 177 12.67 -4.58 6.26
N GLY A 178 12.57 -5.83 6.71
CA GLY A 178 13.72 -6.65 7.12
C GLY A 178 14.69 -6.98 5.97
N PHE A 179 14.24 -6.91 4.73
CA PHE A 179 15.06 -7.16 3.53
C PHE A 179 15.63 -5.89 2.92
N ASN A 180 15.33 -4.72 3.53
CA ASN A 180 15.77 -3.44 3.00
C ASN A 180 17.29 -3.35 2.95
N TYR A 181 17.79 -2.93 1.79
CA TYR A 181 19.21 -2.76 1.53
C TYR A 181 19.46 -1.31 1.11
N ARG A 182 20.17 -0.57 1.96
CA ARG A 182 20.44 0.85 1.72
C ARG A 182 21.68 1.02 0.85
N ILE A 183 21.57 1.87 -0.17
CA ILE A 183 22.65 2.21 -1.10
C ILE A 183 22.83 3.72 -1.05
N GLY A 184 23.75 4.22 -0.21
CA GLY A 184 23.89 5.66 0.02
C GLY A 184 22.59 6.31 0.55
N SER A 185 22.00 7.21 -0.23
CA SER A 185 20.70 7.85 0.05
C SER A 185 19.50 7.04 -0.46
N LEU A 186 19.73 5.99 -1.26
CA LEU A 186 18.68 5.18 -1.87
C LEU A 186 18.16 4.14 -0.88
N THR A 187 16.86 4.18 -0.59
CA THR A 187 16.21 3.37 0.48
C THR A 187 15.21 2.34 -0.04
N GLU A 188 15.03 2.22 -1.35
CA GLU A 188 13.94 1.43 -1.95
C GLU A 188 14.44 0.12 -2.56
N TYR A 189 15.59 -0.37 -2.08
CA TYR A 189 16.25 -1.56 -2.61
C TYR A 189 16.21 -2.67 -1.58
N TYR A 190 16.21 -3.91 -2.05
CA TYR A 190 16.03 -5.10 -1.23
C TYR A 190 16.99 -6.20 -1.66
N LYS A 191 17.39 -7.03 -0.70
CA LYS A 191 18.09 -8.29 -0.95
C LYS A 191 17.19 -9.43 -0.51
N PHE A 192 16.71 -10.18 -1.50
CA PHE A 192 15.95 -11.40 -1.31
C PHE A 192 16.82 -12.60 -1.70
N ASN A 193 16.63 -13.73 -1.04
CA ASN A 193 17.13 -15.00 -1.57
C ASN A 193 16.18 -15.50 -2.69
N ALA A 194 16.48 -16.65 -3.30
CA ALA A 194 15.68 -17.19 -4.39
C ALA A 194 14.22 -17.47 -3.96
N GLU A 195 14.04 -18.10 -2.80
CA GLU A 195 12.73 -18.46 -2.25
C GLU A 195 11.88 -17.22 -1.92
N ASP A 196 12.49 -16.22 -1.25
CA ASP A 196 11.85 -14.95 -0.91
C ASP A 196 11.42 -14.18 -2.16
N THR A 197 12.24 -14.20 -3.21
CA THR A 197 11.94 -13.52 -4.48
C THR A 197 10.74 -14.17 -5.16
N GLU A 198 10.69 -15.50 -5.21
CA GLU A 198 9.57 -16.24 -5.79
C GLU A 198 8.28 -15.97 -5.00
N MET A 199 8.33 -15.97 -3.67
CA MET A 199 7.18 -15.63 -2.83
C MET A 199 6.69 -14.20 -3.07
N VAL A 200 7.60 -13.20 -3.12
CA VAL A 200 7.26 -11.80 -3.38
C VAL A 200 6.60 -11.65 -4.76
N LEU A 201 7.18 -12.29 -5.79
CA LEU A 201 6.66 -12.19 -7.15
C LEU A 201 5.29 -12.86 -7.26
N CYS A 202 5.10 -14.04 -6.65
CA CYS A 202 3.81 -14.72 -6.59
C CYS A 202 2.75 -13.85 -5.90
N ASP A 203 3.05 -13.26 -4.73
CA ASP A 203 2.12 -12.39 -3.98
C ASP A 203 1.71 -11.16 -4.82
N LEU A 204 2.68 -10.52 -5.50
CA LEU A 204 2.41 -9.39 -6.40
C LEU A 204 1.58 -9.79 -7.63
N GLN A 205 1.84 -10.96 -8.22
CA GLN A 205 1.12 -11.48 -9.39
C GLN A 205 -0.32 -11.89 -9.07
N GLN A 206 -0.62 -12.27 -7.84
CA GLN A 206 -1.97 -12.60 -7.40
C GLN A 206 -2.87 -11.37 -7.25
N MET A 207 -2.31 -10.16 -7.24
CA MET A 207 -3.10 -8.93 -7.26
C MET A 207 -3.95 -8.87 -8.53
N GLN A 208 -5.26 -8.73 -8.35
CA GLN A 208 -6.15 -8.52 -9.48
C GLN A 208 -5.85 -7.17 -10.16
N PRO A 209 -6.02 -7.06 -11.48
CA PRO A 209 -6.00 -5.76 -12.15
C PRO A 209 -7.00 -4.80 -11.49
N LYS A 210 -6.61 -3.53 -11.31
CA LYS A 210 -7.50 -2.52 -10.74
C LYS A 210 -8.52 -2.11 -11.80
N ILE A 211 -9.79 -2.35 -11.51
CA ILE A 211 -10.91 -1.79 -12.28
C ILE A 211 -11.30 -0.47 -11.61
N LEU A 212 -11.33 0.60 -12.40
CA LEU A 212 -11.75 1.92 -11.92
C LEU A 212 -13.26 2.06 -11.99
N PHE A 213 -13.87 2.53 -10.91
CA PHE A 213 -15.27 2.94 -10.88
C PHE A 213 -15.42 4.39 -11.37
N GLN A 214 -16.65 4.80 -11.69
CA GLN A 214 -16.91 6.13 -12.23
C GLN A 214 -16.35 7.26 -11.35
N ASP A 215 -16.57 7.20 -10.04
CA ASP A 215 -16.04 8.21 -9.11
C ASP A 215 -14.50 8.31 -9.16
N GLU A 216 -13.80 7.19 -9.42
CA GLU A 216 -12.34 7.15 -9.55
C GLU A 216 -11.88 7.71 -10.90
N ILE A 217 -12.64 7.44 -11.97
CA ILE A 217 -12.43 8.02 -13.30
C ILE A 217 -12.58 9.55 -13.24
N ASP A 218 -13.64 10.04 -12.61
CA ASP A 218 -13.90 11.47 -12.46
C ASP A 218 -12.74 12.17 -11.71
N ILE A 219 -12.17 11.52 -10.68
CA ILE A 219 -11.01 12.03 -9.94
C ILE A 219 -9.75 12.07 -10.82
N LEU A 220 -9.56 11.11 -11.71
CA LEU A 220 -8.43 11.14 -12.65
C LEU A 220 -8.58 12.28 -13.65
N GLU A 221 -9.78 12.47 -14.20
CA GLU A 221 -10.08 13.50 -15.20
C GLU A 221 -10.13 14.92 -14.63
N GLU A 222 -10.29 15.07 -13.31
CA GLU A 222 -10.40 16.37 -12.65
C GLU A 222 -9.27 17.33 -13.02
N ASN A 223 -8.02 16.89 -13.16
CA ASN A 223 -6.91 17.77 -13.54
C ASN A 223 -6.83 18.08 -15.04
N SER A 224 -7.34 17.23 -15.92
CA SER A 224 -7.41 17.51 -17.36
C SER A 224 -8.21 18.78 -17.65
N ARG A 225 -9.13 19.15 -16.76
CA ARG A 225 -9.92 20.38 -16.83
C ARG A 225 -9.19 21.63 -16.34
N TRP A 226 -8.14 21.51 -15.51
CA TRP A 226 -7.38 22.67 -15.02
C TRP A 226 -6.23 23.03 -15.96
N GLU A 227 -5.67 22.05 -16.68
CA GLU A 227 -4.69 22.29 -17.75
C GLU A 227 -5.30 23.02 -18.96
N GLN A 228 -6.62 22.91 -19.19
CA GLN A 228 -7.32 23.59 -20.29
C GLN A 228 -7.74 25.04 -19.99
N ILE A 229 -7.66 25.49 -18.74
CA ILE A 229 -8.03 26.86 -18.34
C ILE A 229 -6.80 27.78 -18.28
N ALA A 230 -5.59 27.22 -18.39
CA ALA A 230 -4.35 27.97 -18.54
C ALA A 230 -3.99 28.10 -20.04
N VAL A 231 -4.74 28.94 -20.76
CA VAL A 231 -4.36 29.50 -22.08
C VAL A 231 -4.53 31.01 -22.03
#